data_AF-A0A1E3RVW1-F1
#
_entry.id   AF-A0A1E3RVW1-F1
#
_cell.length_a   1.000
_cell.length_b   1.000
_cell.length_c   1.000
_cell.angle_alpha   90.00
_cell.angle_beta   90.00
_cell.angle_gamma   90.00
#
_symmetry.space_group_name_H-M   'P 1'
#
loop_
_entity.id
_entity.type
_entity.pdbx_description
1 polymer ?
#
loop_
_entity_poly.entity_id
_entity_poly.type
_entity_poly.pdbx_seq_one_letter_code
_entity_poly.pdbx_strand_id
1 'polypeptide(L)'
;MGAADSSGTQAFTTKGLATRERILRAAAEVILSEGLTGFSNEKVRQAASVSGSQLSHYFDDRQSLIRAVLERQIEVVLDFHRQPALHGLDTFTDWEHWADLNMRYLRKIGYRSTPTYHTLAGQLAKSDDETRRTFANGYWRWVDLLTESFQRMKDRGVLVSAAEPRQLALVVVAGHQGAGTLAFAYRQSWPLADMTRFIVNYLRLFAVDPAERVPRPPRRRRGRPVDPAADTEPGDARYTSKGMATRARIVDGAAELILQRGVRGTSLIDVRRHVGVSGSQLSHYFTDKHDLTRQVIAARRRCVEEFHTQPELRRLDTLPALRRWAELCWQESGSCYLENGCVYGSLAGELLEADDLLLDDLAVGYDRWLQLFEDGLTAMRASGELCPDAHPRHLAVALVGAHQGGTMLTHMTKSADPFRAVVDAAVDYVASFQPVPRKRAVRKVSRSKAKR
;
A
#
# COMPACT_ATOMS: atom_id res chain seq x y z
N MET A 1 -40.36 0.01 -27.28
CA MET A 1 -39.49 -0.88 -28.07
C MET A 1 -38.22 -1.06 -27.24
N GLY A 2 -38.16 -2.17 -26.50
CA GLY A 2 -37.19 -2.38 -25.43
C GLY A 2 -35.81 -2.73 -25.96
N ALA A 3 -34.78 -2.04 -25.46
CA ALA A 3 -33.41 -2.45 -25.61
C ALA A 3 -33.12 -3.51 -24.54
N ALA A 4 -32.82 -4.73 -25.01
CA ALA A 4 -32.47 -5.86 -24.18
C ALA A 4 -31.09 -5.63 -23.55
N ASP A 5 -31.08 -5.70 -22.23
CA ASP A 5 -29.91 -5.77 -21.37
C ASP A 5 -29.32 -7.19 -21.51
N SER A 6 -28.19 -7.32 -22.21
CA SER A 6 -27.50 -8.60 -22.41
C SER A 6 -26.26 -8.70 -21.51
N SER A 7 -26.47 -8.77 -20.20
CA SER A 7 -25.49 -9.32 -19.25
C SER A 7 -25.84 -10.79 -18.99
N GLY A 8 -25.27 -11.67 -19.80
CA GLY A 8 -25.52 -13.11 -19.75
C GLY A 8 -24.96 -13.76 -18.48
N THR A 9 -25.72 -13.72 -17.39
CA THR A 9 -25.45 -14.57 -16.23
C THR A 9 -26.05 -15.95 -16.53
N GLN A 10 -25.22 -16.86 -17.01
CA GLN A 10 -25.63 -18.24 -17.28
C GLN A 10 -26.06 -18.90 -15.95
N ALA A 11 -27.35 -19.20 -15.82
CA ALA A 11 -27.88 -19.83 -14.62
C ALA A 11 -27.40 -21.29 -14.55
N PHE A 12 -26.37 -21.56 -13.74
CA PHE A 12 -25.85 -22.91 -13.53
C PHE A 12 -26.77 -23.72 -12.62
N THR A 13 -26.86 -25.03 -12.90
CA THR A 13 -27.48 -25.99 -11.96
C THR A 13 -26.69 -26.05 -10.65
N THR A 14 -27.29 -26.56 -9.56
CA THR A 14 -26.60 -26.76 -8.27
C THR A 14 -25.30 -27.57 -8.42
N LYS A 15 -25.32 -28.61 -9.27
CA LYS A 15 -24.14 -29.41 -9.60
C LYS A 15 -23.09 -28.60 -10.39
N GLY A 16 -23.54 -27.72 -11.27
CA GLY A 16 -22.68 -26.80 -12.01
C GLY A 16 -21.96 -25.81 -11.11
N LEU A 17 -22.68 -25.17 -10.18
CA LEU A 17 -22.11 -24.27 -9.17
C LEU A 17 -21.08 -24.98 -8.30
N ALA A 18 -21.37 -26.20 -7.82
CA ALA A 18 -20.42 -27.00 -7.05
C ALA A 18 -19.14 -27.32 -7.84
N THR A 19 -19.26 -27.53 -9.15
CA THR A 19 -18.10 -27.77 -10.03
C THR A 19 -17.29 -26.49 -10.22
N ARG A 20 -17.94 -25.35 -10.48
CA ARG A 20 -17.29 -24.04 -10.57
C ARG A 20 -16.53 -23.71 -9.29
N GLU A 21 -17.13 -23.95 -8.12
CA GLU A 21 -16.47 -23.72 -6.82
C GLU A 21 -15.27 -24.63 -6.56
N ARG A 22 -15.31 -25.87 -7.06
CA ARG A 22 -14.15 -26.77 -7.00
C ARG A 22 -13.01 -26.27 -7.89
N ILE A 23 -13.32 -25.78 -9.09
CA ILE A 23 -12.33 -25.17 -9.98
C ILE A 23 -11.71 -23.92 -9.34
N LEU A 24 -12.51 -23.04 -8.74
CA LEU A 24 -12.00 -21.83 -8.08
C LEU A 24 -11.11 -22.13 -6.87
N ARG A 25 -11.46 -23.14 -6.06
CA ARG A 25 -10.60 -23.60 -4.96
C ARG A 25 -9.27 -24.12 -5.46
N ALA A 26 -9.28 -25.02 -6.45
CA ALA A 26 -8.07 -25.53 -7.07
C ALA A 26 -7.22 -24.41 -7.70
N ALA A 27 -7.86 -23.42 -8.33
CA ALA A 27 -7.16 -22.28 -8.90
C ALA A 27 -6.45 -21.45 -7.83
N ALA A 28 -7.14 -21.14 -6.73
CA ALA A 28 -6.54 -20.46 -5.59
C ALA A 28 -5.39 -21.26 -4.97
N GLU A 29 -5.53 -22.59 -4.85
CA GLU A 29 -4.48 -23.50 -4.36
C GLU A 29 -3.25 -23.51 -5.26
N VAL A 30 -3.41 -23.54 -6.59
CA VAL A 30 -2.26 -23.48 -7.52
C VAL A 30 -1.54 -22.13 -7.41
N ILE A 31 -2.28 -21.03 -7.26
CA ILE A 31 -1.67 -19.70 -7.04
C ILE A 31 -0.92 -19.70 -5.70
N LEU A 32 -1.50 -20.26 -4.64
CA LEU A 32 -0.88 -20.41 -3.32
C LEU A 32 0.45 -21.20 -3.38
N SER A 33 0.46 -22.35 -4.06
CA SER A 33 1.59 -23.28 -4.04
C SER A 33 2.68 -22.95 -5.05
N GLU A 34 2.32 -22.41 -6.22
CA GLU A 34 3.24 -22.25 -7.36
C GLU A 34 3.34 -20.80 -7.85
N GLY A 35 2.65 -19.88 -7.19
CA GLY A 35 2.58 -18.47 -7.57
C GLY A 35 1.91 -18.22 -8.92
N LEU A 36 1.81 -16.96 -9.30
CA LEU A 36 1.24 -16.57 -10.59
C LEU A 36 2.07 -17.01 -11.80
N THR A 37 3.38 -17.27 -11.61
CA THR A 37 4.25 -17.84 -12.65
C THR A 37 3.91 -19.29 -12.94
N GLY A 38 3.71 -20.10 -11.90
CA GLY A 38 3.38 -21.51 -12.05
C GLY A 38 1.93 -21.74 -12.49
N PHE A 39 1.05 -20.75 -12.30
CA PHE A 39 -0.39 -20.85 -12.58
C PHE A 39 -0.74 -21.07 -14.06
N SER A 40 -1.35 -22.22 -14.35
CA SER A 40 -1.87 -22.59 -15.68
C SER A 40 -3.19 -23.36 -15.60
N ASN A 41 -4.01 -23.26 -16.66
CA ASN A 41 -5.28 -23.98 -16.76
C ASN A 41 -5.10 -25.50 -16.64
N GLU A 42 -3.99 -26.06 -17.13
CA GLU A 42 -3.71 -27.49 -17.03
C GLU A 42 -3.53 -27.95 -15.57
N LYS A 43 -2.75 -27.21 -14.79
CA LYS A 43 -2.57 -27.51 -13.36
C LYS A 43 -3.87 -27.36 -12.58
N VAL A 44 -4.66 -26.33 -12.89
CA VAL A 44 -5.99 -26.15 -12.28
C VAL A 44 -6.91 -27.31 -12.62
N ARG A 45 -6.91 -27.78 -13.87
CA ARG A 45 -7.70 -28.95 -14.26
C ARG A 45 -7.31 -30.20 -13.50
N GLN A 46 -6.00 -30.44 -13.37
CA GLN A 46 -5.47 -31.57 -12.64
C GLN A 46 -5.87 -31.50 -11.15
N ALA A 47 -5.64 -30.36 -10.51
CA ALA A 47 -5.99 -30.12 -9.10
C ALA A 47 -7.51 -30.21 -8.86
N ALA A 48 -8.32 -29.63 -9.74
CA ALA A 48 -9.78 -29.68 -9.64
C ALA A 48 -10.36 -31.02 -10.05
N SER A 49 -9.59 -31.91 -10.69
CA SER A 49 -10.08 -33.14 -11.33
C SER A 49 -11.26 -32.88 -12.29
N VAL A 50 -11.02 -32.02 -13.30
CA VAL A 50 -11.99 -31.68 -14.35
C VAL A 50 -11.39 -31.76 -15.76
N SER A 51 -12.23 -32.02 -16.77
CA SER A 51 -11.83 -32.01 -18.17
C SER A 51 -11.62 -30.59 -18.71
N GLY A 52 -11.06 -30.50 -19.92
CA GLY A 52 -10.79 -29.21 -20.59
C GLY A 52 -12.08 -28.53 -20.98
N SER A 53 -13.00 -29.31 -21.55
CA SER A 53 -14.36 -28.86 -21.84
C SER A 53 -15.11 -28.41 -20.60
N GLN A 54 -14.92 -29.08 -19.44
CA GLN A 54 -15.52 -28.63 -18.19
C GLN A 54 -14.94 -27.29 -17.73
N LEU A 55 -13.62 -27.10 -17.79
CA LEU A 55 -13.01 -25.82 -17.41
C LEU A 55 -13.47 -24.69 -18.36
N SER A 56 -13.36 -24.91 -19.67
CA SER A 56 -13.77 -23.95 -20.71
C SER A 56 -15.27 -23.64 -20.71
N HIS A 57 -16.10 -24.50 -20.13
CA HIS A 57 -17.53 -24.20 -19.94
C HIS A 57 -17.78 -23.10 -18.89
N TYR A 58 -16.87 -22.93 -17.91
CA TYR A 58 -17.01 -21.93 -16.85
C TYR A 58 -16.07 -20.73 -17.01
N PHE A 59 -14.92 -20.92 -17.66
CA PHE A 59 -13.86 -19.92 -17.79
C PHE A 59 -13.26 -19.99 -19.19
N ASP A 60 -13.46 -18.92 -19.97
CA ASP A 60 -13.03 -18.86 -21.37
C ASP A 60 -11.51 -18.91 -21.50
N ASP A 61 -10.81 -18.26 -20.57
CA ASP A 61 -9.35 -18.17 -20.58
C ASP A 61 -8.74 -18.13 -19.16
N ARG A 62 -7.41 -18.12 -19.12
CA ARG A 62 -6.63 -18.01 -17.87
C ARG A 62 -6.97 -16.73 -17.08
N GLN A 63 -7.27 -15.62 -17.75
CA GLN A 63 -7.51 -14.33 -17.09
C GLN A 63 -8.91 -14.26 -16.45
N SER A 64 -9.94 -14.81 -17.11
CA SER A 64 -11.29 -14.96 -16.55
C SER A 64 -11.28 -15.80 -15.27
N LEU A 65 -10.47 -16.86 -15.24
CA LEU A 65 -10.26 -17.67 -14.04
C LEU A 65 -9.53 -16.88 -12.93
N ILE A 66 -8.48 -16.12 -13.27
CA ILE A 66 -7.80 -15.24 -12.32
C ILE A 66 -8.78 -14.23 -11.74
N ARG A 67 -9.55 -13.52 -12.58
CA ARG A 67 -10.57 -12.55 -12.14
C ARG A 67 -11.60 -13.16 -11.20
N ALA A 68 -12.08 -14.37 -11.48
CA ALA A 68 -12.98 -15.07 -10.57
C ALA A 68 -12.32 -15.48 -9.24
N VAL A 69 -11.01 -15.78 -9.23
CA VAL A 69 -10.26 -15.92 -7.97
C VAL A 69 -10.18 -14.59 -7.24
N LEU A 70 -9.97 -13.46 -7.92
CA LEU A 70 -9.95 -12.13 -7.30
C LEU A 70 -11.30 -11.77 -6.66
N GLU A 71 -12.41 -12.05 -7.35
CA GLU A 71 -13.77 -11.90 -6.82
C GLU A 71 -13.96 -12.70 -5.53
N ARG A 72 -13.45 -13.94 -5.50
CA ARG A 72 -13.45 -14.75 -4.28
C ARG A 72 -12.58 -14.15 -3.18
N GLN A 73 -11.39 -13.63 -3.52
CA GLN A 73 -10.48 -13.04 -2.53
C GLN A 73 -11.05 -11.76 -1.90
N ILE A 74 -11.78 -10.95 -2.66
CA ILE A 74 -12.46 -9.79 -2.04
C ILE A 74 -13.57 -10.24 -1.09
N GLU A 75 -14.33 -11.30 -1.39
CA GLU A 75 -15.32 -11.82 -0.42
C GLU A 75 -14.66 -12.23 0.90
N VAL A 76 -13.48 -12.84 0.88
CA VAL A 76 -12.74 -13.18 2.11
C VAL A 76 -12.43 -11.93 2.93
N VAL A 77 -12.08 -10.81 2.28
CA VAL A 77 -11.84 -9.53 2.94
C VAL A 77 -13.15 -8.95 3.50
N LEU A 78 -14.24 -8.97 2.74
CA LEU A 78 -15.53 -8.45 3.19
C LEU A 78 -16.10 -9.28 4.36
N ASP A 79 -15.99 -10.60 4.30
CA ASP A 79 -16.44 -11.52 5.34
C ASP A 79 -15.63 -11.37 6.63
N PHE A 80 -14.32 -11.10 6.52
CA PHE A 80 -13.52 -10.72 7.69
C PHE A 80 -14.11 -9.49 8.41
N HIS A 81 -14.61 -8.49 7.67
CA HIS A 81 -15.20 -7.28 8.26
C HIS A 81 -16.63 -7.50 8.77
N ARG A 82 -17.37 -8.47 8.20
CA ARG A 82 -18.73 -8.84 8.61
C ARG A 82 -18.77 -9.82 9.78
N GLN A 83 -17.64 -10.41 10.16
CA GLN A 83 -17.62 -11.46 11.17
C GLN A 83 -18.20 -10.97 12.51
N PRO A 84 -18.93 -11.83 13.26
CA PRO A 84 -19.60 -11.41 14.49
C PRO A 84 -18.66 -10.79 15.54
N ALA A 85 -17.40 -11.22 15.59
CA ALA A 85 -16.39 -10.72 16.51
C ALA A 85 -16.04 -9.23 16.32
N LEU A 86 -16.45 -8.59 15.23
CA LEU A 86 -16.27 -7.16 14.98
C LEU A 86 -17.52 -6.32 15.28
N HIS A 87 -18.65 -6.93 15.65
CA HIS A 87 -19.85 -6.24 16.10
C HIS A 87 -20.30 -5.12 15.13
N GLY A 88 -20.09 -5.33 13.83
CA GLY A 88 -20.44 -4.37 12.78
C GLY A 88 -19.54 -3.15 12.68
N LEU A 89 -18.45 -3.06 13.46
CA LEU A 89 -17.51 -1.91 13.50
C LEU A 89 -18.18 -0.58 13.90
N ASP A 90 -19.19 -0.66 14.77
CA ASP A 90 -20.03 0.46 15.17
C ASP A 90 -19.45 1.26 16.37
N THR A 91 -18.33 0.84 16.96
CA THR A 91 -17.69 1.52 18.10
C THR A 91 -16.17 1.56 18.00
N PHE A 92 -15.51 2.49 18.71
CA PHE A 92 -14.05 2.53 18.77
C PHE A 92 -13.42 1.29 19.42
N THR A 93 -14.15 0.57 20.28
CA THR A 93 -13.71 -0.72 20.84
C THR A 93 -13.67 -1.79 19.75
N ASP A 94 -14.65 -1.81 18.84
CA ASP A 94 -14.66 -2.73 17.71
C ASP A 94 -13.49 -2.47 16.77
N TRP A 95 -13.13 -1.20 16.56
CA TRP A 95 -11.95 -0.81 15.78
C TRP A 95 -10.61 -1.21 16.43
N GLU A 96 -10.54 -1.27 17.77
CA GLU A 96 -9.39 -1.85 18.47
C GLU A 96 -9.31 -3.37 18.27
N HIS A 97 -10.45 -4.05 18.38
CA HIS A 97 -10.54 -5.48 18.10
C HIS A 97 -10.19 -5.79 16.62
N TRP A 98 -10.57 -4.92 15.69
CA TRP A 98 -10.19 -5.00 14.28
C TRP A 98 -8.68 -4.94 14.09
N ALA A 99 -8.00 -4.01 14.75
CA ALA A 99 -6.53 -3.95 14.69
C ALA A 99 -5.89 -5.24 15.23
N ASP A 100 -6.43 -5.79 16.31
CA ASP A 100 -5.94 -7.06 16.90
C ASP A 100 -6.18 -8.28 16.02
N LEU A 101 -7.36 -8.34 15.38
CA LEU A 101 -7.73 -9.41 14.47
C LEU A 101 -6.86 -9.42 13.22
N ASN A 102 -6.58 -8.25 12.64
CA ASN A 102 -5.67 -8.15 11.49
C ASN A 102 -4.25 -8.64 11.86
N MET A 103 -3.77 -8.30 13.06
CA MET A 103 -2.48 -8.80 13.54
C MET A 103 -2.48 -10.31 13.77
N ARG A 104 -3.57 -10.89 14.28
CA ARG A 104 -3.73 -12.36 14.40
C ARG A 104 -3.77 -13.02 13.02
N TYR A 105 -4.50 -12.43 12.08
CA TYR A 105 -4.62 -12.93 10.72
C TYR A 105 -3.26 -12.94 10.00
N LEU A 106 -2.52 -11.82 10.04
CA LEU A 106 -1.17 -11.75 9.45
C LEU A 106 -0.23 -12.82 10.02
N ARG A 107 -0.24 -13.03 11.35
CA ARG A 107 0.58 -14.10 11.96
C ARG A 107 0.20 -15.50 11.48
N LYS A 108 -1.09 -15.74 11.19
CA LYS A 108 -1.59 -17.02 10.71
C LYS A 108 -1.16 -17.29 9.27
N ILE A 109 -1.25 -16.28 8.40
CA ILE A 109 -0.93 -16.44 6.97
C ILE A 109 0.57 -16.29 6.67
N GLY A 110 1.32 -15.64 7.55
CA GLY A 110 2.74 -15.35 7.33
C GLY A 110 2.95 -14.32 6.21
N TYR A 111 4.13 -14.36 5.58
CA TYR A 111 4.55 -13.41 4.54
C TYR A 111 4.85 -14.08 3.20
N ARG A 112 4.71 -15.40 3.11
CA ARG A 112 4.99 -16.19 1.91
C ARG A 112 3.78 -17.04 1.56
N SER A 113 3.60 -17.29 0.27
CA SER A 113 2.67 -18.32 -0.22
C SER A 113 1.23 -18.14 0.27
N THR A 114 0.77 -16.90 0.42
CA THR A 114 -0.66 -16.57 0.62
C THR A 114 -1.05 -15.43 -0.32
N PRO A 115 -1.87 -15.68 -1.37
CA PRO A 115 -2.32 -14.69 -2.32
C PRO A 115 -3.49 -13.94 -1.70
N THR A 116 -3.18 -13.09 -0.73
CA THR A 116 -4.14 -12.13 -0.21
C THR A 116 -4.58 -11.18 -1.32
N TYR A 117 -5.75 -10.57 -1.15
CA TYR A 117 -6.20 -9.53 -2.06
C TYR A 117 -5.15 -8.42 -2.26
N HIS A 118 -4.43 -8.05 -1.19
CA HIS A 118 -3.38 -7.02 -1.20
C HIS A 118 -2.16 -7.41 -2.04
N THR A 119 -1.69 -8.65 -1.92
CA THR A 119 -0.51 -9.14 -2.65
C THR A 119 -0.84 -9.35 -4.11
N LEU A 120 -2.00 -9.93 -4.42
CA LEU A 120 -2.48 -10.08 -5.79
C LEU A 120 -2.69 -8.73 -6.48
N ALA A 121 -3.20 -7.73 -5.76
CA ALA A 121 -3.34 -6.38 -6.29
C ALA A 121 -1.99 -5.86 -6.80
N GLY A 122 -0.91 -5.96 -6.01
CA GLY A 122 0.42 -5.54 -6.44
C GLY A 122 0.94 -6.30 -7.67
N GLN A 123 0.72 -7.61 -7.73
CA GLN A 123 1.26 -8.47 -8.79
C GLN A 123 0.48 -8.41 -10.12
N LEU A 124 -0.81 -8.14 -10.05
CA LEU A 124 -1.73 -8.22 -11.20
C LEU A 124 -2.25 -6.85 -11.65
N ALA A 125 -1.93 -5.77 -10.94
CA ALA A 125 -2.33 -4.39 -11.28
C ALA A 125 -2.14 -4.04 -12.76
N LYS A 126 -1.00 -4.47 -13.32
CA LYS A 126 -0.54 -4.13 -14.68
C LYS A 126 -0.73 -5.28 -15.68
N SER A 127 -1.51 -6.30 -15.33
CA SER A 127 -1.73 -7.47 -16.21
C SER A 127 -2.61 -7.12 -17.40
N ASP A 128 -3.80 -6.58 -17.13
CA ASP A 128 -4.75 -6.07 -18.11
C ASP A 128 -5.80 -5.16 -17.44
N ASP A 129 -6.51 -4.37 -18.25
CA ASP A 129 -7.49 -3.41 -17.78
C ASP A 129 -8.72 -4.03 -17.12
N GLU A 130 -9.15 -5.22 -17.54
CA GLU A 130 -10.32 -5.90 -16.98
C GLU A 130 -10.01 -6.46 -15.58
N THR A 131 -8.82 -7.03 -15.40
CA THR A 131 -8.30 -7.48 -14.11
C THR A 131 -8.15 -6.29 -13.16
N ARG A 132 -7.61 -5.16 -13.62
CA ARG A 132 -7.56 -3.92 -12.83
C ARG A 132 -8.95 -3.42 -12.43
N ARG A 133 -9.93 -3.43 -13.34
CA ARG A 133 -11.33 -3.07 -13.01
C ARG A 133 -11.96 -4.03 -12.00
N THR A 134 -11.61 -5.31 -12.05
CA THR A 134 -12.04 -6.30 -11.05
C THR A 134 -11.53 -5.92 -9.66
N PHE A 135 -10.26 -5.53 -9.54
CA PHE A 135 -9.73 -4.99 -8.29
C PHE A 135 -10.45 -3.71 -7.84
N ALA A 136 -10.67 -2.77 -8.76
CA ALA A 136 -11.37 -1.52 -8.47
C ALA A 136 -12.76 -1.77 -7.88
N ASN A 137 -13.53 -2.67 -8.50
CA ASN A 137 -14.85 -3.06 -8.02
C ASN A 137 -14.79 -3.64 -6.60
N GLY A 138 -13.81 -4.51 -6.33
CA GLY A 138 -13.64 -5.08 -4.99
C GLY A 138 -13.27 -4.02 -3.94
N TYR A 139 -12.37 -3.08 -4.27
CA TYR A 139 -12.04 -1.97 -3.37
C TYR A 139 -13.26 -1.09 -3.09
N TRP A 140 -14.06 -0.75 -4.10
CA TRP A 140 -15.27 0.05 -3.89
C TRP A 140 -16.28 -0.65 -3.00
N ARG A 141 -16.50 -1.96 -3.19
CA ARG A 141 -17.37 -2.75 -2.30
C ARG A 141 -16.89 -2.75 -0.84
N TRP A 142 -15.57 -2.76 -0.61
CA TRP A 142 -15.01 -2.67 0.73
C TRP A 142 -15.18 -1.26 1.32
N VAL A 143 -14.95 -0.22 0.52
CA VAL A 143 -15.20 1.17 0.91
C VAL A 143 -16.67 1.38 1.26
N ASP A 144 -17.60 0.85 0.47
CA ASP A 144 -19.05 0.98 0.69
C ASP A 144 -19.46 0.29 2.01
N LEU A 145 -18.99 -0.93 2.25
CA LEU A 145 -19.22 -1.66 3.50
C LEU A 145 -18.78 -0.84 4.74
N LEU A 146 -17.60 -0.23 4.68
CA LEU A 146 -17.10 0.59 5.79
C LEU A 146 -17.79 1.96 5.87
N THR A 147 -18.21 2.52 4.74
CA THR A 147 -18.99 3.77 4.69
C THR A 147 -20.30 3.61 5.46
N GLU A 148 -21.00 2.49 5.28
CA GLU A 148 -22.21 2.17 6.04
C GLU A 148 -21.94 2.08 7.55
N SER A 149 -20.81 1.48 7.94
CA SER A 149 -20.38 1.41 9.34
C SER A 149 -20.18 2.79 9.95
N PHE A 150 -19.43 3.65 9.27
CA PHE A 150 -19.19 5.01 9.74
C PHE A 150 -20.45 5.88 9.72
N GLN A 151 -21.38 5.64 8.79
CA GLN A 151 -22.68 6.30 8.79
C GLN A 151 -23.48 5.91 10.05
N ARG A 152 -23.54 4.61 10.41
CA ARG A 152 -24.18 4.17 11.65
C ARG A 152 -23.53 4.77 12.90
N MET A 153 -22.19 4.84 12.94
CA MET A 153 -21.46 5.51 14.02
C MET A 153 -21.85 7.00 14.14
N LYS A 154 -21.97 7.70 13.00
CA LYS A 154 -22.38 9.10 12.94
C LYS A 154 -23.83 9.29 13.41
N ASP A 155 -24.76 8.46 12.92
CA ASP A 155 -26.18 8.53 13.28
C ASP A 155 -26.44 8.26 14.77
N ARG A 156 -25.61 7.40 15.39
CA ARG A 156 -25.66 7.09 16.83
C ARG A 156 -24.92 8.11 17.71
N GLY A 157 -24.34 9.15 17.13
CA GLY A 157 -23.59 10.17 17.87
C GLY A 157 -22.24 9.68 18.42
N VAL A 158 -21.65 8.63 17.83
CA VAL A 158 -20.28 8.18 18.14
C VAL A 158 -19.26 9.09 17.44
N LEU A 159 -19.57 9.51 16.21
CA LEU A 159 -18.76 10.44 15.41
C LEU A 159 -19.39 11.84 15.36
N VAL A 160 -18.54 12.87 15.28
CA VAL A 160 -18.99 14.25 15.10
C VAL A 160 -19.69 14.45 13.76
N SER A 161 -20.56 15.45 13.67
CA SER A 161 -21.30 15.77 12.43
C SER A 161 -20.41 16.11 11.23
N ALA A 162 -19.21 16.62 11.47
CA ALA A 162 -18.21 16.92 10.44
C ALA A 162 -17.46 15.68 9.93
N ALA A 163 -17.63 14.50 10.54
CA ALA A 163 -17.01 13.28 10.06
C ALA A 163 -17.64 12.86 8.72
N GLU A 164 -16.83 12.62 7.71
CA GLU A 164 -17.28 12.20 6.37
C GLU A 164 -17.10 10.68 6.20
N PRO A 165 -18.18 9.87 6.26
CA PRO A 165 -18.08 8.41 6.33
C PRO A 165 -17.28 7.77 5.20
N ARG A 166 -17.46 8.26 3.96
CA ARG A 166 -16.73 7.75 2.79
C ARG A 166 -15.24 8.07 2.84
N GLN A 167 -14.86 9.24 3.36
CA GLN A 167 -13.45 9.61 3.54
C GLN A 167 -12.79 8.72 4.59
N LEU A 168 -13.46 8.50 5.73
CA LEU A 168 -12.96 7.58 6.76
C LEU A 168 -12.79 6.16 6.21
N ALA A 169 -13.74 5.65 5.42
CA ALA A 169 -13.64 4.35 4.76
C ALA A 169 -12.44 4.27 3.80
N LEU A 170 -12.21 5.30 2.97
CA LEU A 170 -11.03 5.38 2.11
C LEU A 170 -9.72 5.31 2.90
N VAL A 171 -9.63 6.02 4.04
CA VAL A 171 -8.45 5.98 4.91
C VAL A 171 -8.18 4.58 5.44
N VAL A 172 -9.23 3.85 5.87
CA VAL A 172 -9.07 2.46 6.34
C VAL A 172 -8.57 1.56 5.23
N VAL A 173 -9.23 1.54 4.07
CA VAL A 173 -8.91 0.62 2.97
C VAL A 173 -7.54 0.93 2.38
N ALA A 174 -7.26 2.20 2.08
CA ALA A 174 -5.96 2.62 1.56
C ALA A 174 -4.85 2.37 2.59
N GLY A 175 -5.06 2.77 3.85
CA GLY A 175 -4.09 2.55 4.91
C GLY A 175 -3.78 1.06 5.12
N HIS A 176 -4.79 0.19 5.05
CA HIS A 176 -4.61 -1.25 5.13
C HIS A 176 -3.85 -1.81 3.91
N GLN A 177 -4.09 -1.31 2.70
CA GLN A 177 -3.30 -1.67 1.52
C GLN A 177 -1.82 -1.31 1.68
N GLY A 178 -1.53 -0.10 2.16
CA GLY A 178 -0.16 0.32 2.45
C GLY A 178 0.52 -0.53 3.52
N ALA A 179 -0.23 -0.90 4.56
CA ALA A 179 0.22 -1.80 5.61
C ALA A 179 0.63 -3.18 5.06
N GLY A 180 -0.18 -3.74 4.16
CA GLY A 180 0.10 -5.00 3.47
C GLY A 180 1.39 -4.92 2.67
N THR A 181 1.53 -3.91 1.80
CA THR A 181 2.75 -3.72 0.98
C THR A 181 4.01 -3.69 1.84
N LEU A 182 4.02 -2.88 2.90
CA LEU A 182 5.18 -2.79 3.78
C LEU A 182 5.42 -4.08 4.57
N ALA A 183 4.39 -4.69 5.15
CA ALA A 183 4.53 -5.90 5.94
C ALA A 183 5.13 -7.07 5.14
N PHE A 184 4.73 -7.23 3.88
CA PHE A 184 5.26 -8.27 3.00
C PHE A 184 6.66 -7.94 2.48
N ALA A 185 6.95 -6.68 2.12
CA ALA A 185 8.30 -6.26 1.73
C ALA A 185 9.32 -6.51 2.87
N TYR A 186 8.96 -6.12 4.11
CA TYR A 186 9.81 -6.35 5.28
C TYR A 186 9.78 -7.77 5.83
N ARG A 187 8.79 -8.57 5.42
CA ARG A 187 8.46 -9.88 6.01
C ARG A 187 8.32 -9.81 7.53
N GLN A 188 7.68 -8.74 8.01
CA GLN A 188 7.55 -8.42 9.43
C GLN A 188 6.18 -7.80 9.74
N SER A 189 5.72 -7.96 10.99
CA SER A 189 4.36 -7.55 11.39
C SER A 189 4.29 -6.12 11.89
N TRP A 190 5.44 -5.47 12.14
CA TRP A 190 5.45 -4.12 12.69
C TRP A 190 4.81 -3.07 11.77
N PRO A 191 4.89 -3.14 10.41
CA PRO A 191 4.24 -2.12 9.58
C PRO A 191 2.73 -2.18 9.72
N LEU A 192 2.16 -3.40 9.80
CA LEU A 192 0.73 -3.57 10.06
C LEU A 192 0.34 -3.05 11.45
N ALA A 193 1.18 -3.26 12.47
CA ALA A 193 0.90 -2.76 13.81
C ALA A 193 0.87 -1.22 13.86
N ASP A 194 1.82 -0.54 13.21
CA ASP A 194 1.85 0.91 13.16
C ASP A 194 0.70 1.46 12.29
N MET A 195 0.44 0.87 11.12
CA MET A 195 -0.63 1.33 10.23
C MET A 195 -2.03 1.14 10.82
N THR A 196 -2.32 -0.02 11.41
CA THR A 196 -3.60 -0.23 12.12
C THR A 196 -3.72 0.72 13.32
N ARG A 197 -2.60 1.05 13.98
CA ARG A 197 -2.64 2.05 15.05
C ARG A 197 -2.96 3.44 14.53
N PHE A 198 -2.31 3.87 13.44
CA PHE A 198 -2.58 5.11 12.74
C PHE A 198 -4.07 5.20 12.36
N ILE A 199 -4.60 4.19 11.68
CA ILE A 199 -6.00 4.16 11.23
C ILE A 199 -6.94 4.40 12.41
N VAL A 200 -6.84 3.58 13.46
CA VAL A 200 -7.75 3.69 14.62
C VAL A 200 -7.60 5.03 15.35
N ASN A 201 -6.38 5.54 15.52
CA ASN A 201 -6.17 6.85 16.15
C ASN A 201 -6.70 7.99 15.28
N TYR A 202 -6.58 7.91 13.95
CA TYR A 202 -7.15 8.90 13.04
C TYR A 202 -8.68 8.92 13.12
N LEU A 203 -9.33 7.75 13.11
CA LEU A 203 -10.78 7.64 13.31
C LEU A 203 -11.22 8.29 14.63
N ARG A 204 -10.43 8.09 15.70
CA ARG A 204 -10.68 8.68 17.03
C ARG A 204 -10.64 10.21 17.05
N LEU A 205 -9.96 10.88 16.12
CA LEU A 205 -9.98 12.35 16.03
C LEU A 205 -11.41 12.89 15.78
N PHE A 206 -12.28 12.06 15.22
CA PHE A 206 -13.67 12.38 14.93
C PHE A 206 -14.66 11.91 16.01
N ALA A 207 -14.20 11.39 17.15
CA ALA A 207 -15.08 10.96 18.23
C ALA A 207 -15.90 12.14 18.79
N VAL A 208 -17.17 11.94 19.12
CA VAL A 208 -17.95 12.96 19.86
C VAL A 208 -17.37 13.16 21.26
N ASP A 209 -17.04 12.06 21.95
CA ASP A 209 -16.39 12.10 23.26
C ASP A 209 -14.92 12.55 23.13
N PRO A 210 -14.53 13.70 23.72
CA PRO A 210 -13.15 14.16 23.72
C PRO A 210 -12.16 13.19 24.37
N ALA A 211 -12.60 12.34 25.32
CA ALA A 211 -11.74 11.36 25.97
C ALA A 211 -11.28 10.26 24.98
N GLU A 212 -12.10 9.92 23.99
CA GLU A 212 -11.75 8.95 22.95
C GLU A 212 -10.71 9.50 21.96
N ARG A 213 -10.60 10.84 21.84
CA ARG A 213 -9.66 11.52 20.91
C ARG A 213 -8.21 11.47 21.36
N VAL A 214 -7.94 11.07 22.60
CA VAL A 214 -6.57 10.96 23.11
C VAL A 214 -5.84 9.84 22.32
N PRO A 215 -4.75 10.16 21.59
CA PRO A 215 -4.04 9.16 20.80
C PRO A 215 -3.51 8.04 21.68
N ARG A 216 -3.75 6.80 21.27
CA ARG A 216 -3.17 5.64 21.96
C ARG A 216 -1.77 5.37 21.44
N PRO A 217 -0.81 4.97 22.30
CA PRO A 217 0.57 4.77 21.87
C PRO A 217 0.70 3.60 20.88
N PRO A 218 1.66 3.67 19.95
CA PRO A 218 2.00 2.55 19.09
C PRO A 218 2.59 1.38 19.90
N ARG A 219 2.51 0.17 19.34
CA ARG A 219 3.06 -1.03 19.98
C ARG A 219 4.60 -0.96 20.01
N ARG A 220 5.20 -1.25 21.16
CA ARG A 220 6.67 -1.34 21.29
C ARG A 220 7.21 -2.51 20.44
N ARG A 221 8.20 -2.21 19.61
CA ARG A 221 8.89 -3.18 18.74
C ARG A 221 10.12 -3.77 19.45
N ARG A 222 10.49 -5.00 19.08
CA ARG A 222 11.88 -5.51 19.16
C ARG A 222 12.57 -5.18 17.82
N GLY A 223 13.53 -4.25 17.82
CA GLY A 223 14.14 -3.72 16.60
C GLY A 223 14.97 -4.76 15.82
N ARG A 224 15.02 -4.60 14.49
CA ARG A 224 16.08 -5.18 13.64
C ARG A 224 17.19 -4.13 13.57
N PRO A 225 18.47 -4.47 13.79
CA PRO A 225 19.57 -3.57 13.47
C PRO A 225 19.52 -3.23 11.98
N VAL A 226 19.57 -1.94 11.65
CA VAL A 226 19.91 -1.51 10.29
C VAL A 226 21.38 -1.87 10.11
N ASP A 227 21.71 -2.69 9.13
CA ASP A 227 23.11 -2.99 8.81
C ASP A 227 23.66 -1.85 7.96
N PRO A 228 24.59 -1.02 8.49
CA PRO A 228 25.18 0.08 7.72
C PRO A 228 26.12 -0.41 6.61
N ALA A 229 26.38 -1.72 6.49
CA ALA A 229 27.27 -2.29 5.47
C ALA A 229 26.63 -2.48 4.08
N ALA A 230 25.34 -2.18 3.91
CA ALA A 230 24.66 -2.30 2.60
C ALA A 230 25.06 -1.20 1.58
N ASP A 231 25.94 -0.27 1.96
CA ASP A 231 26.38 0.87 1.14
C ASP A 231 27.67 0.63 0.34
N THR A 232 27.92 -0.62 -0.09
CA THR A 232 28.94 -0.86 -1.12
C THR A 232 28.29 -1.41 -2.37
N GLU A 233 27.99 -0.53 -3.33
CA GLU A 233 27.76 -0.95 -4.72
C GLU A 233 29.06 -1.62 -5.23
N PRO A 234 29.09 -2.94 -5.45
CA PRO A 234 30.27 -3.57 -6.03
C PRO A 234 30.15 -3.39 -7.55
N GLY A 235 30.84 -2.41 -8.13
CA GLY A 235 31.02 -2.38 -9.59
C GLY A 235 31.40 -1.06 -10.26
N ASP A 236 31.20 0.09 -9.64
CA ASP A 236 31.36 1.38 -10.35
C ASP A 236 32.82 1.72 -10.71
N ALA A 237 33.79 1.18 -9.97
CA ALA A 237 35.22 1.38 -10.26
C ALA A 237 35.73 0.64 -11.52
N ARG A 238 34.90 -0.21 -12.15
CA ARG A 238 35.32 -1.08 -13.27
C ARG A 238 35.09 -0.46 -14.65
N TYR A 239 34.22 0.55 -14.77
CA TYR A 239 33.79 1.06 -16.08
C TYR A 239 34.31 2.48 -16.35
N THR A 240 34.57 2.77 -17.62
CA THR A 240 34.87 4.13 -18.07
C THR A 240 33.64 5.04 -17.89
N SER A 241 33.81 6.36 -17.91
CA SER A 241 32.69 7.32 -17.86
C SER A 241 31.62 7.05 -18.93
N LYS A 242 32.04 6.73 -20.16
CA LYS A 242 31.14 6.32 -21.25
C LYS A 242 30.43 4.99 -20.95
N GLY A 243 31.11 4.06 -20.28
CA GLY A 243 30.53 2.81 -19.83
C GLY A 243 29.48 3.01 -18.75
N MET A 244 29.76 3.87 -17.77
CA MET A 244 28.83 4.29 -16.72
C MET A 244 27.56 4.93 -17.30
N ALA A 245 27.72 5.86 -18.25
CA ALA A 245 26.58 6.47 -18.94
C ALA A 245 25.73 5.44 -19.70
N THR A 246 26.36 4.40 -20.25
CA THR A 246 25.64 3.31 -20.93
C THR A 246 24.90 2.41 -19.97
N ARG A 247 25.53 2.06 -18.85
CA ARG A 247 24.91 1.29 -17.77
C ARG A 247 23.68 2.02 -17.21
N ALA A 248 23.81 3.30 -16.88
CA ALA A 248 22.71 4.14 -16.41
C ALA A 248 21.52 4.14 -17.38
N ARG A 249 21.79 4.37 -18.68
CA ARG A 249 20.74 4.35 -19.72
C ARG A 249 19.99 3.01 -19.79
N ILE A 250 20.69 1.89 -19.59
CA ILE A 250 20.06 0.56 -19.56
C ILE A 250 19.16 0.42 -18.33
N VAL A 251 19.64 0.84 -17.15
CA VAL A 251 18.85 0.81 -15.92
C VAL A 251 17.61 1.70 -16.04
N ASP A 252 17.75 2.92 -16.56
CA ASP A 252 16.63 3.86 -16.73
C ASP A 252 15.57 3.31 -17.69
N GLY A 253 16.00 2.78 -18.83
CA GLY A 253 15.07 2.15 -19.79
C GLY A 253 14.41 0.89 -19.25
N ALA A 254 15.13 0.08 -18.44
CA ALA A 254 14.52 -1.05 -17.75
C ALA A 254 13.52 -0.60 -16.69
N ALA A 255 13.85 0.44 -15.93
CA ALA A 255 12.97 1.01 -14.91
C ALA A 255 11.69 1.58 -15.52
N GLU A 256 11.77 2.22 -16.69
CA GLU A 256 10.62 2.72 -17.45
C GLU A 256 9.70 1.58 -17.89
N LEU A 257 10.25 0.55 -18.55
CA LEU A 257 9.47 -0.61 -19.01
C LEU A 257 8.82 -1.35 -17.84
N ILE A 258 9.55 -1.54 -16.73
CA ILE A 258 9.01 -2.17 -15.52
C ILE A 258 7.91 -1.32 -14.90
N LEU A 259 8.03 0.02 -14.91
CA LEU A 259 6.96 0.88 -14.42
C LEU A 259 5.68 0.71 -15.26
N GLN A 260 5.79 0.60 -16.59
CA GLN A 260 4.65 0.49 -17.50
C GLN A 260 4.04 -0.91 -17.57
N ARG A 261 4.88 -1.96 -17.62
CA ARG A 261 4.48 -3.34 -17.96
C ARG A 261 4.70 -4.33 -16.82
N GLY A 262 5.31 -3.86 -15.75
CA GLY A 262 5.78 -4.67 -14.65
C GLY A 262 7.05 -5.47 -14.95
N VAL A 263 7.67 -6.00 -13.90
CA VAL A 263 8.83 -6.90 -13.90
C VAL A 263 8.51 -8.12 -14.74
N ARG A 264 7.34 -8.75 -14.56
CA ARG A 264 6.96 -9.96 -15.30
C ARG A 264 6.78 -9.70 -16.80
N GLY A 265 6.22 -8.55 -17.16
CA GLY A 265 5.98 -8.13 -18.54
C GLY A 265 7.20 -7.57 -19.27
N THR A 266 8.36 -7.50 -18.62
CA THR A 266 9.58 -6.92 -19.18
C THR A 266 10.68 -7.98 -19.33
N SER A 267 11.10 -8.28 -20.56
CA SER A 267 12.25 -9.17 -20.81
C SER A 267 13.55 -8.39 -21.07
N LEU A 268 14.71 -9.04 -20.93
CA LEU A 268 16.00 -8.46 -21.32
C LEU A 268 16.04 -8.07 -22.80
N ILE A 269 15.32 -8.78 -23.66
CA ILE A 269 15.20 -8.48 -25.09
C ILE A 269 14.42 -7.18 -25.30
N ASP A 270 13.35 -6.96 -24.53
CA ASP A 270 12.57 -5.73 -24.60
C ASP A 270 13.40 -4.53 -24.16
N VAL A 271 14.13 -4.65 -23.04
CA VAL A 271 15.05 -3.60 -22.56
C VAL A 271 16.09 -3.28 -23.62
N ARG A 272 16.69 -4.30 -24.23
CA ARG A 272 17.67 -4.12 -25.31
C ARG A 272 17.11 -3.32 -26.49
N ARG A 273 15.91 -3.69 -26.94
CA ARG A 273 15.23 -3.07 -28.07
C ARG A 273 14.86 -1.62 -27.75
N HIS A 274 14.37 -1.37 -26.52
CA HIS A 274 13.97 -0.04 -26.04
C HIS A 274 15.14 0.92 -25.95
N VAL A 275 16.27 0.47 -25.38
CA VAL A 275 17.45 1.32 -25.13
C VAL A 275 18.39 1.37 -26.35
N GLY A 276 18.21 0.49 -27.33
CA GLY A 276 19.03 0.44 -28.55
C GLY A 276 20.45 -0.10 -28.32
N VAL A 277 20.63 -1.06 -27.40
CA VAL A 277 21.92 -1.70 -27.12
C VAL A 277 22.01 -3.12 -27.69
N SER A 278 23.23 -3.63 -27.90
CA SER A 278 23.45 -5.00 -28.36
C SER A 278 23.30 -6.03 -27.22
N GLY A 279 23.21 -7.31 -27.59
CA GLY A 279 23.28 -8.45 -26.64
C GLY A 279 24.53 -8.42 -25.79
N SER A 280 25.67 -8.27 -26.44
CA SER A 280 26.99 -8.23 -25.80
C SER A 280 27.16 -7.03 -24.89
N GLN A 281 26.59 -5.87 -25.23
CA GLN A 281 26.60 -4.69 -24.37
C GLN A 281 25.77 -4.93 -23.10
N LEU A 282 24.58 -5.51 -23.22
CA LEU A 282 23.74 -5.80 -22.05
C LEU A 282 24.41 -6.81 -21.11
N SER A 283 24.91 -7.91 -21.66
CA SER A 283 25.59 -8.96 -20.88
C SER A 283 26.93 -8.52 -20.30
N HIS A 284 27.53 -7.45 -20.82
CA HIS A 284 28.74 -6.85 -20.26
C HIS A 284 28.46 -6.17 -18.90
N TYR A 285 27.26 -5.60 -18.72
CA TYR A 285 26.91 -4.84 -17.53
C TYR A 285 26.06 -5.63 -16.52
N PHE A 286 25.23 -6.55 -17.00
CA PHE A 286 24.29 -7.30 -16.15
C PHE A 286 24.36 -8.79 -16.46
N THR A 287 24.44 -9.59 -15.41
CA THR A 287 24.56 -11.04 -15.55
C THR A 287 23.25 -11.65 -16.06
N ASP A 288 22.12 -11.19 -15.50
CA ASP A 288 20.79 -11.65 -15.85
C ASP A 288 19.73 -10.58 -15.52
N LYS A 289 18.45 -10.95 -15.63
CA LYS A 289 17.33 -10.09 -15.28
C LYS A 289 17.24 -9.81 -13.79
N HIS A 290 17.69 -10.74 -12.95
CA HIS A 290 17.67 -10.58 -11.50
C HIS A 290 18.61 -9.44 -11.10
N ASP A 291 19.86 -9.49 -11.56
CA ASP A 291 20.86 -8.44 -11.39
C ASP A 291 20.37 -7.07 -11.90
N LEU A 292 19.82 -7.01 -13.11
CA LEU A 292 19.22 -5.79 -13.63
C LEU A 292 18.06 -5.27 -12.76
N THR A 293 17.23 -6.16 -12.22
CA THR A 293 16.11 -5.79 -11.35
C THR A 293 16.60 -5.17 -10.04
N ARG A 294 17.68 -5.69 -9.44
CA ARG A 294 18.33 -5.09 -8.26
C ARG A 294 18.79 -3.66 -8.54
N GLN A 295 19.36 -3.43 -9.72
CA GLN A 295 19.82 -2.11 -10.14
C GLN A 295 18.66 -1.14 -10.40
N VAL A 296 17.52 -1.65 -10.89
CA VAL A 296 16.27 -0.88 -10.97
C VAL A 296 15.73 -0.53 -9.59
N ILE A 297 15.77 -1.45 -8.60
CA ILE A 297 15.37 -1.14 -7.20
C ILE A 297 16.23 0.00 -6.66
N ALA A 298 17.56 -0.09 -6.82
CA ALA A 298 18.49 0.95 -6.37
C ALA A 298 18.22 2.30 -7.07
N ALA A 299 17.95 2.31 -8.38
CA ALA A 299 17.59 3.51 -9.12
C ALA A 299 16.27 4.12 -8.63
N ARG A 300 15.23 3.31 -8.42
CA ARG A 300 13.94 3.79 -7.89
C ARG A 300 14.04 4.31 -6.47
N ARG A 301 14.89 3.71 -5.63
CA ARG A 301 15.24 4.24 -4.30
C ARG A 301 15.81 5.66 -4.42
N ARG A 302 16.78 5.88 -5.32
CA ARG A 302 17.36 7.22 -5.57
C ARG A 302 16.31 8.24 -6.01
N CYS A 303 15.39 7.87 -6.91
CA CYS A 303 14.30 8.78 -7.30
C CYS A 303 13.42 9.20 -6.11
N VAL A 304 13.13 8.27 -5.19
CA VAL A 304 12.40 8.59 -3.96
C VAL A 304 13.21 9.54 -3.08
N GLU A 305 14.50 9.29 -2.89
CA GLU A 305 15.37 10.18 -2.10
C GLU A 305 15.46 11.57 -2.71
N GLU A 306 15.69 11.68 -4.02
CA GLU A 306 15.77 12.94 -4.76
C GLU A 306 14.48 13.75 -4.60
N PHE A 307 13.32 13.13 -4.78
CA PHE A 307 12.04 13.82 -4.60
C PHE A 307 11.86 14.36 -3.17
N HIS A 308 12.17 13.56 -2.14
CA HIS A 308 11.91 13.93 -0.75
C HIS A 308 12.99 14.87 -0.15
N THR A 309 14.12 15.03 -0.82
CA THR A 309 15.21 15.95 -0.42
C THR A 309 15.20 17.27 -1.18
N GLN A 310 14.19 17.49 -2.04
CA GLN A 310 14.00 18.77 -2.72
C GLN A 310 13.97 19.95 -1.72
N PRO A 311 14.61 21.09 -2.02
CA PRO A 311 14.68 22.24 -1.11
C PRO A 311 13.31 22.74 -0.63
N GLU A 312 12.30 22.64 -1.50
CA GLU A 312 10.91 23.07 -1.26
C GLU A 312 10.24 22.28 -0.12
N LEU A 313 10.69 21.04 0.12
CA LEU A 313 10.18 20.19 1.19
C LEU A 313 10.87 20.44 2.53
N ARG A 314 11.89 21.29 2.59
CA ARG A 314 12.53 21.74 3.84
C ARG A 314 12.85 20.59 4.81
N ARG A 315 13.40 19.48 4.32
CA ARG A 315 13.70 18.28 5.14
C ARG A 315 12.50 17.71 5.91
N LEU A 316 11.28 18.07 5.53
CA LEU A 316 10.02 17.61 6.12
C LEU A 316 9.93 17.92 7.62
N ASP A 317 10.56 19.01 8.07
CA ASP A 317 10.74 19.36 9.49
C ASP A 317 9.73 20.38 10.04
N THR A 318 8.63 20.61 9.32
CA THR A 318 7.50 21.45 9.75
C THR A 318 6.18 20.93 9.16
N LEU A 319 5.04 21.23 9.77
CA LEU A 319 3.73 20.86 9.22
C LEU A 319 3.44 21.50 7.85
N PRO A 320 3.75 22.79 7.60
CA PRO A 320 3.63 23.34 6.26
C PRO A 320 4.45 22.56 5.22
N ALA A 321 5.63 22.06 5.58
CA ALA A 321 6.43 21.22 4.69
C ALA A 321 5.77 19.85 4.42
N LEU A 322 5.14 19.22 5.41
CA LEU A 322 4.36 17.98 5.20
C LEU A 322 3.12 18.19 4.33
N ARG A 323 2.41 19.32 4.50
CA ARG A 323 1.30 19.67 3.60
C ARG A 323 1.80 19.92 2.17
N ARG A 324 2.91 20.65 2.03
CA ARG A 324 3.55 20.87 0.73
C ARG A 324 4.00 19.57 0.09
N TRP A 325 4.49 18.60 0.87
CA TRP A 325 4.82 17.25 0.40
C TRP A 325 3.60 16.53 -0.19
N ALA A 326 2.46 16.54 0.50
CA ALA A 326 1.22 15.92 0.03
C ALA A 326 0.77 16.55 -1.30
N GLU A 327 0.81 17.88 -1.40
CA GLU A 327 0.50 18.62 -2.62
C GLU A 327 1.47 18.28 -3.77
N LEU A 328 2.79 18.31 -3.52
CA LEU A 328 3.81 18.04 -4.52
C LEU A 328 3.74 16.61 -5.04
N CYS A 329 3.47 15.64 -4.16
CA CYS A 329 3.25 14.26 -4.58
C CYS A 329 2.15 14.17 -5.65
N TRP A 330 1.05 14.92 -5.50
CA TRP A 330 -0.01 14.94 -6.51
C TRP A 330 0.36 15.78 -7.74
N GLN A 331 0.94 16.97 -7.53
CA GLN A 331 1.29 17.90 -8.62
C GLN A 331 2.30 17.30 -9.60
N GLU A 332 3.33 16.61 -9.10
CA GLU A 332 4.40 16.06 -9.93
C GLU A 332 4.13 14.63 -10.42
N SER A 333 3.40 13.83 -9.62
CA SER A 333 3.26 12.39 -9.87
C SER A 333 1.82 11.89 -9.98
N GLY A 334 0.80 12.77 -9.90
CA GLY A 334 -0.61 12.36 -9.93
C GLY A 334 -1.02 11.59 -11.20
N SER A 335 -0.54 12.00 -12.38
CA SER A 335 -0.75 11.25 -13.63
C SER A 335 -0.10 9.87 -13.57
N CYS A 336 1.13 9.79 -13.07
CA CYS A 336 1.84 8.53 -12.86
C CYS A 336 1.10 7.62 -11.87
N TYR A 337 0.54 8.16 -10.79
CA TYR A 337 -0.24 7.38 -9.84
C TYR A 337 -1.51 6.80 -10.47
N LEU A 338 -2.20 7.58 -11.31
CA LEU A 338 -3.35 7.08 -12.06
C LEU A 338 -2.94 5.99 -13.04
N GLU A 339 -1.86 6.17 -13.78
CA GLU A 339 -1.45 5.26 -14.85
C GLU A 339 -0.73 4.01 -14.36
N ASN A 340 0.23 4.16 -13.43
CA ASN A 340 1.22 3.15 -13.08
C ASN A 340 1.39 2.93 -11.56
N GLY A 341 0.78 3.77 -10.72
CA GLY A 341 0.96 3.75 -9.27
C GLY A 341 2.27 4.42 -8.82
N CYS A 342 2.70 4.17 -7.57
CA CYS A 342 3.97 4.69 -7.07
C CYS A 342 5.17 4.04 -7.78
N VAL A 343 6.18 4.84 -8.15
CA VAL A 343 7.40 4.35 -8.83
C VAL A 343 8.18 3.28 -8.05
N TYR A 344 8.14 3.36 -6.72
CA TYR A 344 8.76 2.38 -5.83
C TYR A 344 7.76 1.32 -5.35
N GLY A 345 6.56 1.75 -4.96
CA GLY A 345 5.52 0.86 -4.44
C GLY A 345 4.96 -0.14 -5.43
N SER A 346 4.84 0.25 -6.71
CA SER A 346 4.42 -0.68 -7.77
C SER A 346 5.47 -1.77 -7.98
N LEU A 347 6.76 -1.42 -7.99
CA LEU A 347 7.86 -2.38 -8.04
C LEU A 347 7.84 -3.33 -6.84
N ALA A 348 7.64 -2.79 -5.62
CA ALA A 348 7.54 -3.60 -4.42
C ALA A 348 6.37 -4.60 -4.49
N GLY A 349 5.19 -4.15 -4.92
CA GLY A 349 4.00 -4.99 -5.08
C GLY A 349 4.19 -6.17 -6.03
N GLU A 350 4.96 -5.97 -7.11
CA GLU A 350 5.25 -7.01 -8.10
C GLU A 350 6.30 -8.03 -7.63
N LEU A 351 7.13 -7.64 -6.67
CA LEU A 351 8.25 -8.43 -6.15
C LEU A 351 7.97 -9.06 -4.78
N LEU A 352 6.73 -9.00 -4.27
CA LEU A 352 6.38 -9.56 -2.95
C LEU A 352 6.59 -11.09 -2.82
N GLU A 353 6.70 -11.80 -3.95
CA GLU A 353 7.02 -13.24 -4.01
C GLU A 353 8.42 -13.51 -4.60
N ALA A 354 9.25 -12.48 -4.73
CA ALA A 354 10.64 -12.65 -5.14
C ALA A 354 11.46 -13.34 -4.04
N ASP A 355 12.69 -13.70 -4.38
CA ASP A 355 13.64 -14.20 -3.38
C ASP A 355 14.03 -13.14 -2.33
N ASP A 356 14.67 -13.64 -1.29
CA ASP A 356 15.02 -12.87 -0.11
C ASP A 356 15.94 -11.70 -0.41
N LEU A 357 16.79 -11.82 -1.43
CA LEU A 357 17.74 -10.77 -1.80
C LEU A 357 17.02 -9.55 -2.38
N LEU A 358 16.05 -9.75 -3.28
CA LEU A 358 15.25 -8.66 -3.83
C LEU A 358 14.33 -8.02 -2.77
N LEU A 359 13.76 -8.84 -1.87
CA LEU A 359 12.94 -8.34 -0.76
C LEU A 359 13.78 -7.54 0.25
N ASP A 360 15.02 -7.94 0.51
CA ASP A 360 15.93 -7.19 1.37
C ASP A 360 16.38 -5.88 0.72
N ASP A 361 16.65 -5.85 -0.59
CA ASP A 361 16.92 -4.61 -1.34
C ASP A 361 15.70 -3.65 -1.27
N LEU A 362 14.47 -4.17 -1.34
CA LEU A 362 13.24 -3.39 -1.16
C LEU A 362 13.08 -2.85 0.27
N ALA A 363 13.36 -3.69 1.27
CA ALA A 363 13.29 -3.29 2.67
C ALA A 363 14.29 -2.16 2.98
N VAL A 364 15.49 -2.21 2.42
CA VAL A 364 16.51 -1.14 2.55
C VAL A 364 16.01 0.19 1.95
N GLY A 365 15.35 0.16 0.80
CA GLY A 365 14.82 1.40 0.21
C GLY A 365 13.64 1.98 1.01
N TYR A 366 12.78 1.13 1.58
CA TYR A 366 11.76 1.60 2.54
C TYR A 366 12.38 2.14 3.82
N ASP A 367 13.44 1.52 4.36
CA ASP A 367 14.15 2.03 5.55
C ASP A 367 14.68 3.45 5.28
N ARG A 368 15.28 3.66 4.10
CA ARG A 368 15.78 4.97 3.69
C ARG A 368 14.66 5.99 3.53
N TRP A 369 13.53 5.60 2.94
CA TRP A 369 12.38 6.49 2.80
C TRP A 369 11.77 6.86 4.17
N LEU A 370 11.60 5.90 5.05
CA LEU A 370 11.10 6.13 6.41
C LEU A 370 12.03 7.06 7.19
N GLN A 371 13.35 6.91 7.05
CA GLN A 371 14.33 7.74 7.74
C GLN A 371 14.19 9.23 7.39
N LEU A 372 13.89 9.56 6.13
CA LEU A 372 13.71 10.96 5.70
C LEU A 372 12.57 11.66 6.47
N PHE A 373 11.45 10.95 6.69
CA PHE A 373 10.35 11.45 7.51
C PHE A 373 10.69 11.43 8.99
N GLU A 374 11.30 10.34 9.48
CA GLU A 374 11.65 10.20 10.89
C GLU A 374 12.61 11.30 11.35
N ASP A 375 13.58 11.70 10.53
CA ASP A 375 14.49 12.81 10.80
C ASP A 375 13.74 14.15 10.93
N GLY A 376 12.87 14.46 9.97
CA GLY A 376 12.05 15.69 9.99
C GLY A 376 11.11 15.74 11.19
N LEU A 377 10.40 14.65 11.47
CA LEU A 377 9.48 14.52 12.61
C LEU A 377 10.22 14.55 13.96
N THR A 378 11.45 14.02 14.02
CA THR A 378 12.31 14.12 15.20
C THR A 378 12.74 15.57 15.44
N ALA A 379 13.08 16.31 14.37
CA ALA A 379 13.38 17.73 14.47
C ALA A 379 12.17 18.55 14.93
N MET A 380 10.97 18.28 14.41
CA MET A 380 9.73 18.92 14.86
C MET A 380 9.44 18.67 16.34
N ARG A 381 9.69 17.46 16.84
CA ARG A 381 9.54 17.14 18.27
C ARG A 381 10.59 17.86 19.11
N ALA A 382 11.83 17.93 18.65
CA ALA A 382 12.92 18.63 19.34
C ALA A 382 12.71 20.16 19.41
N SER A 383 12.12 20.76 18.38
CA SER A 383 11.77 22.18 18.34
C SER A 383 10.52 22.54 19.14
N GLY A 384 9.74 21.54 19.56
CA GLY A 384 8.47 21.71 20.25
C GLY A 384 7.29 22.00 19.32
N GLU A 385 7.44 21.86 18.00
CA GLU A 385 6.33 21.91 17.05
C GLU A 385 5.38 20.72 17.21
N LEU A 386 5.90 19.56 17.61
CA LEU A 386 5.12 18.39 18.03
C LEU A 386 5.32 18.10 19.52
N CYS A 387 4.27 17.59 20.18
CA CYS A 387 4.31 17.23 21.59
C CYS A 387 5.20 15.99 21.86
N PRO A 388 5.61 15.75 23.12
CA PRO A 388 6.45 14.60 23.46
C PRO A 388 5.83 13.22 23.16
N ASP A 389 4.50 13.13 23.06
CA ASP A 389 3.78 11.89 22.75
C ASP A 389 3.76 11.57 21.23
N ALA A 390 4.21 12.52 20.39
CA ALA A 390 4.48 12.25 18.99
C ALA A 390 5.66 11.28 18.88
N HIS A 391 5.42 10.11 18.29
CA HIS A 391 6.45 9.10 18.04
C HIS A 391 6.93 9.20 16.57
N PRO A 392 8.10 9.81 16.28
CA PRO A 392 8.52 10.12 14.91
C PRO A 392 8.48 8.92 13.96
N ARG A 393 9.01 7.78 14.40
CA ARG A 393 8.99 6.53 13.63
C ARG A 393 7.58 6.02 13.29
N HIS A 394 6.63 6.06 14.23
CA HIS A 394 5.24 5.67 13.97
C HIS A 394 4.58 6.62 12.96
N LEU A 395 4.83 7.91 13.10
CA LEU A 395 4.31 8.94 12.21
C LEU A 395 4.91 8.83 10.79
N ALA A 396 6.20 8.50 10.67
CA ALA A 396 6.84 8.21 9.39
C ALA A 396 6.20 7.01 8.70
N VAL A 397 5.91 5.93 9.44
CA VAL A 397 5.21 4.75 8.90
C VAL A 397 3.80 5.10 8.45
N ALA A 398 3.08 5.94 9.20
CA ALA A 398 1.75 6.42 8.81
C ALA A 398 1.80 7.17 7.46
N LEU A 399 2.76 8.09 7.28
CA LEU A 399 2.92 8.88 6.04
C LEU A 399 3.32 8.01 4.84
N VAL A 400 4.35 7.18 4.99
CA VAL A 400 4.81 6.30 3.89
C VAL A 400 3.75 5.24 3.57
N GLY A 401 3.17 4.59 4.59
CA GLY A 401 2.12 3.60 4.39
C GLY A 401 0.87 4.19 3.74
N ALA A 402 0.45 5.40 4.15
CA ALA A 402 -0.64 6.12 3.49
C ALA A 402 -0.33 6.37 2.02
N HIS A 403 0.87 6.86 1.68
CA HIS A 403 1.28 7.09 0.30
C HIS A 403 1.25 5.79 -0.53
N GLN A 404 1.82 4.70 0.00
CA GLN A 404 1.86 3.41 -0.70
C GLN A 404 0.46 2.83 -0.96
N GLY A 405 -0.41 2.86 0.04
CA GLY A 405 -1.77 2.39 -0.09
C GLY A 405 -2.62 3.27 -1.01
N GLY A 406 -2.54 4.58 -0.81
CA GLY A 406 -3.29 5.58 -1.58
C GLY A 406 -2.95 5.56 -3.06
N THR A 407 -1.66 5.44 -3.42
CA THR A 407 -1.23 5.34 -4.82
C THR A 407 -1.66 4.02 -5.48
N MET A 408 -1.64 2.89 -4.75
CA MET A 408 -2.13 1.61 -5.25
C MET A 408 -3.62 1.65 -5.57
N LEU A 409 -4.45 2.15 -4.63
CA LEU A 409 -5.88 2.28 -4.87
C LEU A 409 -6.16 3.26 -6.00
N THR A 410 -5.46 4.40 -6.05
CA THR A 410 -5.59 5.40 -7.13
C THR A 410 -5.36 4.79 -8.51
N HIS A 411 -4.31 3.98 -8.65
CA HIS A 411 -4.03 3.25 -9.89
C HIS A 411 -5.16 2.29 -10.26
N MET A 412 -5.63 1.50 -9.29
CA MET A 412 -6.68 0.51 -9.50
C MET A 412 -8.01 1.15 -9.89
N THR A 413 -8.45 2.14 -9.12
CA THR A 413 -9.75 2.78 -9.28
C THR A 413 -9.76 3.91 -10.30
N LYS A 414 -8.58 4.35 -10.78
CA LYS A 414 -8.41 5.53 -11.65
C LYS A 414 -9.07 6.78 -11.07
N SER A 415 -8.96 6.95 -9.76
CA SER A 415 -9.52 8.08 -9.02
C SER A 415 -8.47 8.66 -8.09
N ALA A 416 -8.43 9.99 -7.97
CA ALA A 416 -7.57 10.72 -7.05
C ALA A 416 -7.99 10.57 -5.57
N ASP A 417 -9.27 10.23 -5.34
CA ASP A 417 -9.87 10.26 -4.00
C ASP A 417 -9.11 9.40 -2.98
N PRO A 418 -8.71 8.15 -3.28
CA PRO A 418 -8.03 7.31 -2.29
C PRO A 418 -6.68 7.88 -1.85
N PHE A 419 -5.89 8.44 -2.78
CA PHE A 419 -4.62 9.08 -2.45
C PHE A 419 -4.83 10.29 -1.55
N ARG A 420 -5.71 11.22 -1.96
CA ARG A 420 -5.97 12.45 -1.19
C ARG A 420 -6.48 12.11 0.20
N ALA A 421 -7.50 11.24 0.30
CA ALA A 421 -8.10 10.85 1.57
C ALA A 421 -7.07 10.36 2.60
N VAL A 422 -6.22 9.39 2.21
CA VAL A 422 -5.30 8.75 3.17
C VAL A 422 -4.05 9.58 3.46
N VAL A 423 -3.53 10.31 2.46
CA VAL A 423 -2.34 11.14 2.64
C VAL A 423 -2.66 12.39 3.46
N ASP A 424 -3.79 13.05 3.17
CA ASP A 424 -4.26 14.17 3.98
C ASP A 424 -4.57 13.70 5.41
N ALA A 425 -5.20 12.53 5.57
CA ALA A 425 -5.43 11.94 6.88
C ALA A 425 -4.13 11.66 7.66
N ALA A 426 -3.07 11.21 6.99
CA ALA A 426 -1.78 10.99 7.63
C ALA A 426 -1.12 12.31 8.06
N VAL A 427 -1.21 13.36 7.24
CA VAL A 427 -0.71 14.70 7.59
C VAL A 427 -1.53 15.30 8.75
N ASP A 428 -2.85 15.19 8.72
CA ASP A 428 -3.74 15.64 9.80
C ASP A 428 -3.50 14.85 11.09
N TYR A 429 -3.19 13.56 10.98
CA TYR A 429 -2.81 12.75 12.13
C TYR A 429 -1.52 13.27 12.76
N VAL A 430 -0.50 13.62 11.98
CA VAL A 430 0.72 14.29 12.50
C VAL A 430 0.34 15.63 13.15
N ALA A 431 -0.53 16.41 12.49
CA ALA A 431 -0.96 17.71 12.99
C ALA A 431 -1.71 17.64 14.33
N SER A 432 -2.39 16.52 14.62
CA SER A 432 -3.08 16.28 15.89
C SER A 432 -2.14 16.26 17.11
N PHE A 433 -0.82 16.13 16.89
CA PHE A 433 0.19 16.18 17.94
C PHE A 433 0.78 17.59 18.15
N GLN A 434 0.28 18.63 17.48
CA GLN A 434 0.69 20.00 17.80
C GLN A 434 0.27 20.38 19.23
N PRO A 435 1.14 21.07 20.01
CA PRO A 435 0.77 21.55 21.33
C PRO A 435 -0.45 22.47 21.27
N VAL A 436 -1.47 22.20 22.09
CA VAL A 436 -2.59 23.15 22.26
C VAL A 436 -2.04 24.44 22.87
N PRO A 437 -2.26 25.63 22.27
CA PRO A 437 -1.80 26.88 22.84
C PRO A 437 -2.37 27.05 24.25
N ARG A 438 -1.50 27.05 25.27
CA ARG A 438 -1.92 27.41 26.64
C ARG A 438 -2.43 28.85 26.59
N LYS A 439 -3.74 29.06 26.81
CA LYS A 439 -4.29 30.40 27.07
C LYS A 439 -3.46 31.01 28.20
N ARG A 440 -2.71 32.07 27.92
CA ARG A 440 -1.95 32.83 28.92
C ARG A 440 -2.92 33.23 30.03
N ALA A 441 -2.73 32.69 31.23
CA ALA A 441 -3.44 33.17 32.41
C ALA A 441 -3.10 34.65 32.58
N VAL A 442 -4.09 35.53 32.38
CA VAL A 442 -3.96 36.95 32.65
C VAL A 442 -3.73 37.07 34.16
N ARG A 443 -2.47 37.34 34.54
CA ARG A 443 -2.11 37.70 35.92
C ARG A 443 -2.87 38.99 36.24
N LYS A 444 -3.98 38.88 37.00
CA LYS A 444 -4.64 40.04 37.61
C LYS A 444 -3.61 40.69 38.54
N VAL A 445 -2.98 41.76 38.08
CA VAL A 445 -2.18 42.63 38.93
C VAL A 445 -3.18 43.32 39.88
N SER A 446 -3.19 42.89 41.13
CA SER A 446 -3.93 43.57 42.20
C SER A 446 -3.32 44.96 42.38
N ARG A 447 -4.02 46.01 41.94
CA ARG A 447 -3.72 47.39 42.36
C ARG A 447 -4.02 47.51 43.85
N SER A 448 -2.97 47.52 44.68
CA SER A 448 -3.08 47.98 46.06
C SER A 448 -3.43 49.47 46.03
N LYS A 449 -4.61 49.80 46.59
CA LYS A 449 -4.95 51.17 46.95
C LYS A 449 -4.10 51.57 48.15
N ALA A 450 -3.12 52.44 47.96
CA ALA A 450 -2.55 53.22 49.05
C ALA A 450 -3.61 54.26 49.47
N LYS A 451 -4.02 54.20 50.72
CA LYS A 451 -4.85 55.18 51.41
C LYS A 451 -3.96 55.83 52.47
N ARG A 452 -4.01 57.18 52.48
CA ARG A 452 -3.43 58.14 53.43
C ARG A 452 -2.04 58.64 53.10
#